data_AF-A0A3D3MKZ3-F1
#
_entry.id   AF-A0A3D3MKZ3-F1
#
_cell.length_a   1.000
_cell.length_b   1.000
_cell.length_c   1.000
_cell.angle_alpha   90.00
_cell.angle_beta   90.00
_cell.angle_gamma   90.00
#
_symmetry.space_group_name_H-M   'P 1'
#
loop_
_entity.id
_entity.type
_entity.pdbx_description
1 polymer ?
#
loop_
_entity_poly.entity_id
_entity_poly.type
_entity_poly.pdbx_seq_one_letter_code
_entity_poly.pdbx_strand_id
1 'polypeptide(L)'
;MARVKPKRHGVVTDMTAMCDVAFLLLTFFILTTQFKKPDVEQIKPPSSISEKLLPDASLMTINATPDGKFYFQPVENASERVALLDKMGQKYGITFDNNQKAAFQKVQAIGVPMNQLKGYLDMPADEQKNYKSPTGIPMDSTNKQLIDWVKESLSVNPDYKLAIKGDVTTQYPKVKGLFEGLRDIDFLKFWLITSQEGKPNE
;
A
#
# COMPACT_ATOMS: atom_id res chain seq x y z
N MET A 1 66.35 6.63 -44.44
CA MET A 1 65.91 7.71 -43.53
C MET A 1 65.15 7.06 -42.37
N ALA A 2 65.47 7.39 -41.12
CA ALA A 2 64.82 6.80 -39.95
C ALA A 2 63.35 7.23 -39.86
N ARG A 3 62.42 6.27 -39.78
CA ARG A 3 60.98 6.50 -39.68
C ARG A 3 60.68 7.09 -38.29
N VAL A 4 60.29 8.36 -38.23
CA VAL A 4 59.96 9.06 -36.98
C VAL A 4 58.76 8.37 -36.33
N LYS A 5 58.94 7.86 -35.10
CA LYS A 5 57.85 7.27 -34.31
C LYS A 5 56.89 8.39 -33.86
N PRO A 6 55.58 8.30 -34.13
CA PRO A 6 54.61 9.28 -33.65
C PRO A 6 54.53 9.24 -32.12
N LYS A 7 54.57 10.42 -31.48
CA LYS A 7 54.42 10.57 -30.03
C LYS A 7 53.00 10.17 -29.62
N ARG A 8 52.86 9.07 -28.87
CA ARG A 8 51.59 8.68 -28.25
C ARG A 8 51.29 9.67 -27.13
N HIS A 9 50.30 10.54 -27.31
CA HIS A 9 49.71 11.27 -26.20
C HIS A 9 48.82 10.27 -25.46
N GLY A 10 49.13 10.01 -24.18
CA GLY A 10 48.24 9.24 -23.33
C GLY A 10 46.92 9.99 -23.21
N VAL A 11 45.80 9.32 -23.49
CA VAL A 11 44.48 9.87 -23.16
C VAL A 11 44.39 9.85 -21.64
N VAL A 12 44.63 11.00 -21.01
CA VAL A 12 44.39 11.18 -19.58
C VAL A 12 42.90 11.44 -19.44
N THR A 13 42.15 10.43 -19.00
CA THR A 13 40.74 10.61 -18.62
C THR A 13 40.70 11.38 -17.32
N ASP A 14 39.99 12.52 -17.32
CA ASP A 14 39.78 13.32 -16.12
C ASP A 14 38.83 12.58 -15.17
N MET A 15 39.40 11.97 -14.13
CA MET A 15 38.67 11.27 -13.09
C MET A 15 37.86 12.23 -12.21
N THR A 16 38.23 13.51 -12.17
CA THR A 16 37.57 14.53 -11.35
C THR A 16 36.16 14.79 -11.87
N ALA A 17 36.03 14.97 -13.19
CA ALA A 17 34.73 15.16 -13.83
C ALA A 17 33.83 13.92 -13.70
N MET A 18 34.38 12.71 -13.80
CA MET A 18 33.58 11.47 -13.65
C MET A 18 33.16 11.23 -12.20
N CYS A 19 34.02 11.57 -11.23
CA CYS A 19 33.73 11.41 -9.81
C CYS A 19 32.63 12.37 -9.33
N ASP A 20 32.66 13.63 -9.79
CA ASP A 20 31.64 14.63 -9.44
C ASP A 20 30.25 14.25 -9.99
N VAL A 21 30.18 13.80 -11.26
CA VAL A 21 28.94 13.31 -11.85
C VAL A 21 28.40 12.09 -11.10
N ALA A 22 29.27 11.16 -10.69
CA ALA A 22 28.86 10.00 -9.90
C ALA A 22 28.33 10.42 -8.51
N PHE A 23 28.94 11.42 -7.87
CA PHE A 23 28.50 11.93 -6.58
C PHE A 23 27.16 12.68 -6.68
N LEU A 24 26.95 13.46 -7.74
CA LEU A 24 25.66 14.09 -8.03
C LEU A 24 24.54 13.06 -8.26
N LEU A 25 24.80 11.98 -8.99
CA LEU A 25 23.82 10.91 -9.17
C LEU A 25 23.54 10.15 -7.87
N LEU A 26 24.57 9.85 -7.08
CA LEU A 26 24.40 9.16 -5.81
C LEU A 26 23.60 10.01 -4.81
N THR A 27 23.90 11.31 -4.70
CA THR A 27 23.13 12.24 -3.86
C THR A 27 21.71 12.42 -4.37
N PHE A 28 21.51 12.52 -5.69
CA PHE A 28 20.17 12.54 -6.28
C PHE A 28 19.38 11.26 -5.96
N PHE A 29 19.97 10.08 -6.13
CA PHE A 29 19.30 8.82 -5.79
C PHE A 29 19.00 8.75 -4.30
N ILE A 30 19.93 9.10 -3.41
CA ILE A 30 19.70 9.09 -1.96
C ILE A 30 18.55 10.05 -1.58
N LEU A 31 18.50 11.25 -2.16
CA LEU A 31 17.44 12.23 -1.86
C LEU A 31 16.08 11.89 -2.48
N THR A 32 16.06 11.18 -3.61
CA THR A 32 14.82 10.82 -4.32
C THR A 32 14.31 9.42 -3.97
N THR A 33 15.14 8.56 -3.38
CA THR A 33 14.71 7.23 -2.94
C THR A 33 13.69 7.36 -1.81
N GLN A 34 12.47 6.92 -2.06
CA GLN A 34 11.46 6.76 -1.03
C GLN A 34 11.52 5.33 -0.52
N PHE A 35 11.65 5.16 0.81
CA PHE A 35 11.55 3.84 1.41
C PHE A 35 10.17 3.25 1.15
N LYS A 36 10.14 2.00 0.68
CA LYS A 36 8.89 1.25 0.60
C LYS A 36 8.30 1.16 2.00
N LYS A 37 7.06 1.65 2.13
CA LYS A 37 6.29 1.57 3.37
C LYS A 37 6.17 0.07 3.76
N PRO A 38 6.55 -0.33 4.99
CA PRO A 38 6.50 -1.72 5.40
C PRO A 38 5.05 -2.21 5.42
N ASP A 39 4.77 -3.33 4.73
CA ASP A 39 3.46 -3.96 4.76
C ASP A 39 3.17 -4.50 6.18
N VAL A 40 1.93 -4.35 6.66
CA VAL A 40 1.50 -4.80 8.00
C VAL A 40 1.62 -6.33 8.16
N GLU A 41 1.53 -7.06 7.05
CA GLU A 41 1.75 -8.49 7.00
C GLU A 41 2.50 -8.86 5.71
N GLN A 42 3.37 -9.88 5.78
CA GLN A 42 4.11 -10.35 4.61
C GLN A 42 3.18 -11.06 3.65
N ILE A 43 2.59 -10.30 2.72
CA ILE A 43 1.74 -10.80 1.65
C ILE A 43 2.57 -10.85 0.39
N LYS A 44 2.76 -12.06 -0.16
CA LYS A 44 3.42 -12.28 -1.43
C LYS A 44 2.37 -12.36 -2.54
N PRO A 45 2.22 -11.31 -3.37
CA PRO A 45 1.25 -11.33 -4.44
C PRO A 45 1.67 -12.29 -5.57
N PRO A 46 0.72 -12.93 -6.27
CA PRO A 46 1.00 -13.83 -7.39
C PRO A 46 1.64 -13.08 -8.55
N SER A 47 2.39 -13.78 -9.39
CA SER A 47 3.05 -13.18 -10.55
C SER A 47 2.07 -12.95 -11.70
N SER A 48 2.32 -11.94 -12.52
CA SER A 48 1.56 -11.62 -13.72
C SER A 48 2.44 -10.96 -14.78
N ILE A 49 2.07 -11.17 -16.04
CA ILE A 49 2.61 -10.47 -17.21
C ILE A 49 1.96 -9.09 -17.46
N SER A 50 1.03 -8.66 -16.59
CA SER A 50 0.35 -7.37 -16.76
C SER A 50 1.32 -6.19 -16.58
N GLU A 51 1.47 -5.38 -17.62
CA GLU A 51 2.28 -4.15 -17.60
C GLU A 51 1.49 -2.91 -17.12
N LYS A 52 0.19 -3.08 -16.82
CA LYS A 52 -0.68 -1.97 -16.45
C LYS A 52 -0.33 -1.45 -15.07
N LEU A 53 0.21 -0.23 -15.03
CA LEU A 53 0.56 0.45 -13.78
C LEU A 53 -0.69 0.84 -12.99
N LEU A 54 -0.61 0.69 -11.68
CA LEU A 54 -1.62 1.19 -10.77
C LEU A 54 -1.58 2.73 -10.75
N PRO A 55 -2.73 3.40 -10.68
CA PRO A 55 -2.77 4.84 -10.51
C PRO A 55 -2.26 5.21 -9.11
N ASP A 56 -1.34 6.17 -9.04
CA ASP A 56 -0.72 6.59 -7.79
C ASP A 56 -1.67 7.40 -6.88
N ALA A 57 -2.61 8.13 -7.48
CA ALA A 57 -3.55 8.97 -6.76
C ALA A 57 -4.87 8.24 -6.46
N SER A 58 -5.44 8.53 -5.28
CA SER A 58 -6.82 8.15 -4.93
C SER A 58 -7.08 6.63 -4.93
N LEU A 59 -6.06 5.85 -4.56
CA LEU A 59 -6.13 4.40 -4.48
C LEU A 59 -6.30 3.94 -3.02
N MET A 60 -7.35 3.16 -2.77
CA MET A 60 -7.50 2.37 -1.54
C MET A 60 -7.13 0.91 -1.83
N THR A 61 -6.54 0.23 -0.85
CA THR A 61 -6.04 -1.14 -1.04
C THR A 61 -6.60 -2.07 0.03
N ILE A 62 -7.11 -3.23 -0.38
CA ILE A 62 -7.47 -4.33 0.51
C ILE A 62 -6.39 -5.40 0.42
N ASN A 63 -5.81 -5.72 1.56
CA ASN A 63 -4.81 -6.76 1.71
C ASN A 63 -5.47 -8.01 2.28
N ALA A 64 -5.38 -9.14 1.58
CA ALA A 64 -5.91 -10.43 1.99
C ALA A 64 -4.76 -11.39 2.31
N THR A 65 -4.75 -11.94 3.53
CA THR A 65 -3.73 -12.88 3.98
C THR A 65 -4.11 -14.33 3.67
N PRO A 66 -3.14 -15.27 3.71
CA PRO A 66 -3.41 -16.71 3.54
C PRO A 66 -4.47 -17.25 4.50
N ASP A 67 -4.51 -16.68 5.71
CA ASP A 67 -5.44 -17.07 6.77
C ASP A 67 -6.88 -16.61 6.50
N GLY A 68 -7.09 -15.67 5.57
CA GLY A 68 -8.38 -15.06 5.29
C GLY A 68 -8.64 -13.80 6.12
N LYS A 69 -7.58 -13.18 6.66
CA LYS A 69 -7.67 -11.89 7.35
C LYS A 69 -7.57 -10.77 6.34
N PHE A 70 -8.32 -9.72 6.57
CA PHE A 70 -8.32 -8.54 5.73
C PHE A 70 -7.76 -7.33 6.46
N TYR A 71 -6.95 -6.56 5.75
CA TYR A 71 -6.50 -5.24 6.15
C TYR A 71 -6.92 -4.22 5.10
N PHE A 72 -7.37 -3.05 5.55
CA PHE A 72 -7.79 -1.97 4.68
C PHE A 72 -6.78 -0.81 4.74
N GLN A 73 -6.26 -0.41 3.60
CA GLN A 73 -5.38 0.75 3.45
C GLN A 73 -6.18 1.90 2.84
N PRO A 74 -6.45 2.98 3.60
CA PRO A 74 -7.12 4.16 3.07
C PRO A 74 -6.18 4.98 2.19
N VAL A 75 -6.77 5.82 1.33
CA VAL A 75 -6.06 6.78 0.46
C VAL A 75 -5.07 7.64 1.24
N GLU A 76 -3.96 8.08 0.65
CA GLU A 76 -2.89 8.78 1.39
C GLU A 76 -3.25 10.20 1.88
N ASN A 77 -4.31 10.80 1.33
CA ASN A 77 -4.73 12.15 1.68
C ASN A 77 -5.22 12.24 3.15
N ALA A 78 -4.51 13.02 3.96
CA ALA A 78 -4.77 13.15 5.40
C ALA A 78 -6.16 13.70 5.73
N SER A 79 -6.68 14.66 4.94
CA SER A 79 -7.99 15.26 5.17
C SER A 79 -9.11 14.25 4.90
N GLU A 80 -8.98 13.50 3.81
CA GLU A 80 -9.93 12.46 3.42
C GLU A 80 -9.94 11.28 4.40
N ARG A 81 -8.77 10.91 4.94
CA ARG A 81 -8.65 9.91 6.01
C ARG A 81 -9.44 10.29 7.26
N VAL A 82 -9.36 11.55 7.68
CA VAL A 82 -10.09 12.02 8.87
C VAL A 82 -11.59 12.00 8.63
N ALA A 83 -12.04 12.47 7.46
CA ALA A 83 -13.45 12.43 7.08
C ALA A 83 -13.99 10.99 7.03
N LEU A 84 -13.19 10.05 6.52
CA LEU A 84 -13.52 8.63 6.52
C LEU A 84 -13.66 8.08 7.95
N LEU A 85 -12.72 8.39 8.84
CA LEU A 85 -12.78 7.96 10.24
C LEU A 85 -14.02 8.51 10.94
N ASP A 86 -14.38 9.77 10.69
CA ASP A 86 -15.56 10.41 11.25
C ASP A 86 -16.86 9.75 10.78
N LYS A 87 -16.97 9.41 9.48
CA LYS A 87 -18.13 8.68 8.94
C LYS A 87 -18.26 7.28 9.54
N MET A 88 -17.15 6.55 9.64
CA MET A 88 -17.14 5.25 10.31
C MET A 88 -17.49 5.40 11.80
N GLY A 89 -17.01 6.44 12.47
CA GLY A 89 -17.40 6.76 13.84
C GLY A 89 -18.90 6.97 13.97
N GLN A 90 -19.51 7.82 13.13
CA GLN A 90 -20.95 8.08 13.13
C GLN A 90 -21.78 6.82 12.92
N LYS A 91 -21.39 5.97 11.96
CA LYS A 91 -22.09 4.72 11.64
C LYS A 91 -22.09 3.72 12.80
N TYR A 92 -20.98 3.64 13.53
CA TYR A 92 -20.81 2.71 14.66
C TYR A 92 -21.08 3.36 16.02
N GLY A 93 -21.49 4.63 16.07
CA GLY A 93 -21.72 5.37 17.32
C GLY A 93 -20.46 5.63 18.15
N ILE A 94 -19.29 5.69 17.51
CA ILE A 94 -17.98 5.90 18.14
C ILE A 94 -17.48 7.31 17.84
N THR A 95 -17.08 8.05 18.86
CA THR A 95 -16.40 9.35 18.70
C THR A 95 -14.90 9.20 18.87
N PHE A 96 -14.12 9.81 17.98
CA PHE A 96 -12.66 9.85 18.04
C PHE A 96 -12.18 11.23 18.50
N ASP A 97 -11.16 11.26 19.35
CA ASP A 97 -10.53 12.51 19.77
C ASP A 97 -9.53 13.03 18.71
N ASN A 98 -8.98 14.22 18.92
CA ASN A 98 -8.02 14.82 17.99
C ASN A 98 -6.71 14.03 17.93
N ASN A 99 -6.30 13.37 19.02
CA ASN A 99 -5.07 12.57 19.07
C ASN A 99 -5.22 11.28 18.25
N GLN A 100 -6.35 10.59 18.37
CA GLN A 100 -6.72 9.40 17.60
C GLN A 100 -6.87 9.72 16.12
N LYS A 101 -7.45 10.88 15.78
CA LYS A 101 -7.48 11.35 14.38
C LYS A 101 -6.08 11.57 13.83
N ALA A 102 -5.19 12.21 14.59
CA ALA A 102 -3.80 12.42 14.20
C ALA A 102 -3.01 11.10 14.11
N ALA A 103 -3.29 10.14 14.98
CA ALA A 103 -2.71 8.79 14.91
C ALA A 103 -3.20 8.06 13.65
N PHE A 104 -4.50 8.09 13.37
CA PHE A 104 -5.11 7.43 12.21
C PHE A 104 -4.55 7.93 10.88
N GLN A 105 -4.24 9.23 10.77
CA GLN A 105 -3.56 9.76 9.58
C GLN A 105 -2.22 9.06 9.29
N LYS A 106 -1.50 8.61 10.31
CA LYS A 106 -0.21 7.95 10.21
C LYS A 106 -0.32 6.43 10.01
N VAL A 107 -1.47 5.84 10.33
CA VAL A 107 -1.74 4.42 10.14
C VAL A 107 -1.74 4.10 8.64
N GLN A 108 -1.01 3.05 8.27
CA GLN A 108 -0.91 2.63 6.86
C GLN A 108 -2.04 1.68 6.48
N ALA A 109 -2.29 0.66 7.30
CA ALA A 109 -3.40 -0.28 7.12
C ALA A 109 -4.13 -0.50 8.44
N ILE A 110 -5.44 -0.56 8.35
CA ILE A 110 -6.34 -0.88 9.45
C ILE A 110 -6.57 -2.38 9.40
N GLY A 111 -6.26 -3.07 10.49
CA GLY A 111 -6.45 -4.51 10.63
C GLY A 111 -7.38 -4.89 11.78
N VAL A 112 -7.95 -3.93 12.49
CA VAL A 112 -8.74 -4.18 13.70
C VAL A 112 -10.23 -3.91 13.47
N PRO A 113 -11.11 -4.62 14.17
CA PRO A 113 -12.53 -4.27 14.17
C PRO A 113 -12.79 -2.91 14.81
N MET A 114 -13.92 -2.28 14.47
CA MET A 114 -14.28 -0.93 14.96
C MET A 114 -14.30 -0.80 16.49
N ASN A 115 -14.64 -1.86 17.23
CA ASN A 115 -14.65 -1.86 18.69
C ASN A 115 -13.24 -1.75 19.31
N GLN A 116 -12.21 -2.25 18.62
CA GLN A 116 -10.82 -2.23 19.05
C GLN A 116 -10.04 -1.06 18.46
N LEU A 117 -10.62 -0.35 17.47
CA LEU A 117 -9.94 0.72 16.76
C LEU A 117 -9.47 1.85 17.69
N LYS A 118 -10.25 2.22 18.71
CA LYS A 118 -9.82 3.24 19.69
C LYS A 118 -8.55 2.81 20.42
N GLY A 119 -8.58 1.61 21.02
CA GLY A 119 -7.43 1.05 21.73
C GLY A 119 -6.21 0.88 20.83
N TYR A 120 -6.41 0.52 19.56
CA TYR A 120 -5.33 0.47 18.58
C TYR A 120 -4.72 1.86 18.30
N LEU A 121 -5.54 2.90 18.17
CA LEU A 121 -5.08 4.27 17.93
C LEU A 121 -4.41 4.90 19.16
N ASP A 122 -4.74 4.41 20.36
CA ASP A 122 -4.13 4.86 21.63
C ASP A 122 -2.75 4.22 21.88
N MET A 123 -2.40 3.12 21.19
CA MET A 123 -1.09 2.49 21.31
C MET A 123 0.04 3.40 20.77
N PRO A 124 1.29 3.26 21.25
CA PRO A 124 2.44 3.91 20.66
C PRO A 124 2.63 3.53 19.18
N ALA A 125 3.13 4.45 18.35
CA ALA A 125 3.26 4.26 16.91
C ALA A 125 4.13 3.04 16.51
N ASP A 126 5.08 2.64 17.34
CA ASP A 126 5.94 1.47 17.09
C ASP A 126 5.22 0.15 17.41
N GLU A 127 4.33 0.15 18.39
CA GLU A 127 3.46 -1.00 18.68
C GLU A 127 2.37 -1.13 17.62
N GLN A 128 1.78 -0.02 17.16
CA GLN A 128 0.77 -0.01 16.10
C GLN A 128 1.28 -0.66 14.80
N LYS A 129 2.55 -0.44 14.44
CA LYS A 129 3.18 -1.03 13.24
C LYS A 129 3.39 -2.54 13.37
N ASN A 130 3.69 -3.01 14.58
CA ASN A 130 3.97 -4.43 14.85
C ASN A 130 2.72 -5.22 15.27
N TYR A 131 1.63 -4.52 15.56
CA TYR A 131 0.38 -5.12 15.99
C TYR A 131 -0.26 -5.89 14.84
N LYS A 132 -0.19 -7.22 14.94
CA LYS A 132 -0.89 -8.13 14.05
C LYS A 132 -2.24 -8.46 14.67
N SER A 133 -3.30 -7.98 14.04
CA SER A 133 -4.65 -8.27 14.49
C SER A 133 -4.91 -9.78 14.41
N PRO A 134 -5.40 -10.41 15.49
CA PRO A 134 -5.68 -11.84 15.48
C PRO A 134 -6.80 -12.19 14.48
N THR A 135 -7.76 -11.28 14.25
CA THR A 135 -8.95 -11.54 13.42
C THR A 135 -8.95 -10.78 12.10
N GLY A 136 -8.19 -9.68 11.96
CA GLY A 136 -8.37 -8.76 10.84
C GLY A 136 -9.65 -7.91 10.98
N ILE A 137 -9.99 -7.16 9.92
CA ILE A 137 -11.28 -6.48 9.81
C ILE A 137 -12.38 -7.54 9.57
N PRO A 138 -13.48 -7.54 10.34
CA PRO A 138 -14.56 -8.50 10.16
C PRO A 138 -15.19 -8.42 8.78
N MET A 139 -15.38 -9.60 8.18
CA MET A 139 -16.03 -9.81 6.89
C MET A 139 -16.94 -11.03 6.97
N ASP A 140 -17.77 -11.06 8.01
CA ASP A 140 -18.69 -12.17 8.25
C ASP A 140 -20.06 -11.88 7.64
N SER A 141 -20.94 -12.88 7.61
CA SER A 141 -22.29 -12.75 7.05
C SER A 141 -23.14 -11.65 7.69
N THR A 142 -22.92 -11.37 8.97
CA THR A 142 -23.64 -10.35 9.75
C THR A 142 -22.86 -9.04 9.93
N ASN A 143 -21.53 -9.08 9.83
CA ASN A 143 -20.66 -7.92 10.09
C ASN A 143 -19.65 -7.76 8.95
N LYS A 144 -20.02 -6.96 7.95
CA LYS A 144 -19.20 -6.63 6.77
C LYS A 144 -18.47 -5.29 6.93
N GLN A 145 -17.71 -5.13 8.03
CA GLN A 145 -17.06 -3.86 8.35
C GLN A 145 -16.08 -3.41 7.26
N LEU A 146 -15.45 -4.35 6.56
CA LEU A 146 -14.57 -4.05 5.44
C LEU A 146 -15.30 -3.39 4.26
N ILE A 147 -16.52 -3.83 3.95
CA ILE A 147 -17.35 -3.19 2.92
C ILE A 147 -17.80 -1.81 3.37
N ASP A 148 -18.07 -1.64 4.66
CA ASP A 148 -18.40 -0.33 5.20
C ASP A 148 -17.25 0.66 5.02
N TRP A 149 -15.99 0.25 5.27
CA TRP A 149 -14.83 1.09 4.98
C TRP A 149 -14.76 1.53 3.52
N VAL A 150 -15.03 0.61 2.57
CA VAL A 150 -15.04 0.92 1.14
C VAL A 150 -16.19 1.88 0.81
N LYS A 151 -17.40 1.61 1.30
CA LYS A 151 -18.59 2.42 1.05
C LYS A 151 -18.48 3.83 1.61
N GLU A 152 -17.99 3.97 2.84
CA GLU A 152 -17.78 5.29 3.44
C GLU A 152 -16.64 6.04 2.72
N SER A 153 -15.61 5.33 2.24
CA SER A 153 -14.55 5.93 1.42
C SER A 153 -15.11 6.50 0.13
N LEU A 154 -15.93 5.75 -0.60
CA LEU A 154 -16.60 6.21 -1.82
C LEU A 154 -17.57 7.37 -1.55
N SER A 155 -18.16 7.41 -0.36
CA SER A 155 -19.00 8.53 0.07
C SER A 155 -18.19 9.80 0.35
N VAL A 156 -16.90 9.70 0.67
CA VAL A 156 -15.98 10.85 0.78
C VAL A 156 -15.56 11.32 -0.61
N ASN A 157 -15.16 10.38 -1.48
CA ASN A 157 -14.80 10.68 -2.86
C ASN A 157 -15.24 9.53 -3.79
N PRO A 158 -16.18 9.79 -4.71
CA PRO A 158 -16.66 8.78 -5.65
C PRO A 158 -15.60 8.27 -6.64
N ASP A 159 -14.54 9.06 -6.88
CA ASP A 159 -13.51 8.74 -7.87
C ASP A 159 -12.41 7.81 -7.35
N TYR A 160 -12.50 7.37 -6.09
CA TYR A 160 -11.54 6.43 -5.53
C TYR A 160 -11.54 5.09 -6.27
N LYS A 161 -10.34 4.56 -6.45
CA LYS A 161 -10.11 3.26 -7.06
C LYS A 161 -9.74 2.26 -5.98
N LEU A 162 -10.20 1.03 -6.13
CA LEU A 162 -9.87 -0.07 -5.23
C LEU A 162 -8.85 -0.99 -5.87
N ALA A 163 -7.82 -1.34 -5.12
CA ALA A 163 -6.91 -2.44 -5.42
C ALA A 163 -7.04 -3.55 -4.37
N ILE A 164 -6.88 -4.80 -4.77
CA ILE A 164 -6.88 -5.96 -3.90
C ILE A 164 -5.53 -6.66 -4.06
N LYS A 165 -4.79 -6.80 -2.97
CA LYS A 165 -3.53 -7.53 -2.88
C LYS A 165 -3.76 -8.78 -2.03
N GLY A 166 -3.78 -9.93 -2.68
CA GLY A 166 -3.91 -11.23 -2.00
C GLY A 166 -2.59 -11.99 -2.01
N ASP A 167 -2.35 -12.83 -1.01
CA ASP A 167 -1.23 -13.78 -1.04
C ASP A 167 -1.49 -14.91 -2.05
N VAL A 168 -0.45 -15.42 -2.71
CA VAL A 168 -0.52 -16.58 -3.65
C VAL A 168 -1.22 -17.79 -3.04
N THR A 169 -1.01 -18.02 -1.75
CA THR A 169 -1.55 -19.18 -1.02
C THR A 169 -2.98 -18.98 -0.54
N THR A 170 -3.55 -17.78 -0.71
CA THR A 170 -4.92 -17.47 -0.30
C THR A 170 -5.91 -18.24 -1.15
N GLN A 171 -6.73 -19.07 -0.51
CA GLN A 171 -7.74 -19.84 -1.21
C GLN A 171 -8.99 -19.01 -1.52
N TYR A 172 -9.59 -19.25 -2.69
CA TYR A 172 -10.79 -18.54 -3.14
C TYR A 172 -11.95 -18.51 -2.11
N PRO A 173 -12.28 -19.59 -1.37
CA PRO A 173 -13.35 -19.55 -0.37
C PRO A 173 -13.17 -18.48 0.71
N LYS A 174 -11.92 -18.14 1.03
CA LYS A 174 -11.60 -17.11 2.04
C LYS A 174 -11.82 -15.69 1.53
N VAL A 175 -11.69 -15.46 0.23
CA VAL A 175 -11.89 -14.15 -0.42
C VAL A 175 -13.25 -14.01 -1.09
N LYS A 176 -14.01 -15.10 -1.22
CA LYS A 176 -15.34 -15.10 -1.83
C LYS A 176 -16.28 -14.07 -1.16
N GLY A 177 -16.30 -14.03 0.17
CA GLY A 177 -17.12 -13.07 0.92
C GLY A 177 -16.76 -11.61 0.64
N LEU A 178 -15.49 -11.33 0.32
CA LEU A 178 -15.05 -10.00 -0.11
C LEU A 178 -15.67 -9.61 -1.46
N PHE A 179 -15.60 -10.49 -2.46
CA PHE A 179 -16.15 -10.20 -3.78
C PHE A 179 -17.69 -10.10 -3.77
N GLU A 180 -18.36 -10.94 -2.99
CA GLU A 180 -19.81 -10.84 -2.77
C GLU A 180 -20.17 -9.52 -2.09
N GLY A 181 -19.44 -9.13 -1.05
CA GLY A 181 -19.66 -7.84 -0.37
C GLY A 181 -19.41 -6.62 -1.27
N LEU A 182 -18.40 -6.68 -2.17
CA LEU A 182 -18.17 -5.62 -3.16
C LEU A 182 -19.26 -5.58 -4.23
N ARG A 183 -19.80 -6.74 -4.60
CA ARG A 183 -20.95 -6.83 -5.51
C ARG A 183 -22.22 -6.25 -4.88
N ASP A 184 -22.45 -6.46 -3.58
CA ASP A 184 -23.62 -5.93 -2.86
C ASP A 184 -23.68 -4.39 -2.87
N ILE A 185 -22.53 -3.72 -3.01
CA ILE A 185 -22.42 -2.26 -3.13
C ILE A 185 -22.26 -1.79 -4.59
N ASP A 186 -22.51 -2.66 -5.57
CA ASP A 186 -22.31 -2.42 -7.01
C ASP A 186 -20.90 -1.95 -7.40
N PHE A 187 -19.89 -2.28 -6.58
CA PHE A 187 -18.51 -1.89 -6.83
C PHE A 187 -17.77 -2.99 -7.60
N LEU A 188 -17.93 -2.97 -8.92
CA LEU A 188 -17.44 -4.03 -9.83
C LEU A 188 -16.08 -3.73 -10.48
N LYS A 189 -15.52 -2.53 -10.29
CA LYS A 189 -14.28 -2.08 -10.94
C LYS A 189 -13.15 -1.97 -9.91
N PHE A 190 -12.33 -3.01 -9.82
CA PHE A 190 -11.15 -3.02 -8.96
C PHE A 190 -9.94 -3.64 -9.67
N TRP A 191 -8.78 -3.40 -9.09
CA TRP A 191 -7.50 -3.89 -9.58
C TRP A 191 -7.01 -5.04 -8.72
N LEU A 192 -6.33 -6.02 -9.31
CA LEU A 192 -5.63 -7.06 -8.56
C LEU A 192 -4.13 -6.75 -8.59
N ILE A 193 -3.51 -6.61 -7.42
CA ILE A 193 -2.08 -6.35 -7.29
C ILE A 193 -1.34 -7.67 -7.45
N THR A 194 -0.44 -7.71 -8.44
CA THR A 194 0.39 -8.86 -8.78
C THR A 194 1.86 -8.44 -8.80
N SER A 195 2.77 -9.40 -8.63
CA SER A 195 4.19 -9.20 -8.88
C SER A 195 4.50 -9.40 -10.36
N GLN A 196 5.56 -8.78 -10.88
CA GLN A 196 5.93 -8.97 -12.28
C GLN A 196 6.50 -10.38 -12.48
N GLU A 197 5.96 -11.12 -13.43
CA GLU A 197 6.51 -12.40 -13.85
C GLU A 197 7.83 -12.15 -14.58
N GLY A 198 8.93 -12.70 -14.05
CA GLY A 198 10.21 -12.68 -14.75
C GLY A 198 10.04 -13.42 -16.08
N LYS A 199 10.48 -12.82 -17.19
CA LYS A 199 10.46 -13.48 -18.50
C LYS A 199 11.07 -14.88 -18.35
N PRO A 200 10.46 -15.95 -18.89
CA PRO A 200 11.11 -17.25 -18.95
C PRO A 200 12.47 -17.04 -19.62
N ASN A 201 13.54 -17.52 -18.98
CA ASN A 201 14.87 -17.50 -19.59
C ASN A 201 14.77 -18.28 -20.92
N GLU A 202 14.89 -17.58 -22.05
CA GLU A 202 15.29 -18.17 -23.33
C GLU A 202 16.79 -18.45 -23.33
#